data_AF-A0A8B7RCN6-F1
#
_entry.id   AF-A0A8B7RCN6-F1
#
_cell.length_a   1.000
_cell.length_b   1.000
_cell.length_c   1.000
_cell.angle_alpha   90.00
_cell.angle_beta   90.00
_cell.angle_gamma   90.00
#
_symmetry.space_group_name_H-M   'P 1'
#
loop_
_entity.id
_entity.type
_entity.pdbx_description
1 polymer ?
#
loop_
_entity_poly.entity_id
_entity_poly.type
_entity_poly.pdbx_seq_one_letter_code
_entity_poly.pdbx_strand_id
1 'polypeptide(L)'
;MEAALSRCLFLLFLITCELSPDIAAEIQDSSDGPGVSQEPVWLTDVPAAMEFIAAAEVAVIGFFQDVEIPMASVFHSMVQKFQDVAFGISSDPEVWAHYNITGNTISLFRLVDNEQLDFESEAPESIDATKLSRFIEINSLRLVTEYNPVTVIGLFNSMIQIHLLLIMNKASLEYEESMLRYQEAAKLFQGKILFILVDSGVKENGKVISFFKLKESQLPALAIYQAVDDEWDTLPTAEVSVERVQNFCDGFLEGKWPRENHESEEKTPKVEL
;
A
#
# COMPACT_ATOMS: atom_id res chain seq x y z
N MET A 1 3.15 25.07 -10.21
CA MET A 1 2.30 24.32 -9.27
C MET A 1 1.42 23.30 -9.99
N GLU A 2 0.93 23.57 -11.21
CA GLU A 2 0.17 22.59 -12.03
C GLU A 2 1.03 21.48 -12.68
N ALA A 3 2.32 21.71 -12.91
CA ALA A 3 3.20 20.73 -13.57
C ALA A 3 3.55 19.51 -12.70
N ALA A 4 3.56 19.65 -11.36
CA ALA A 4 3.86 18.54 -10.44
C ALA A 4 2.67 17.57 -10.32
N LEU A 5 1.45 18.10 -10.25
CA LEU A 5 0.21 17.29 -10.24
C LEU A 5 0.08 16.47 -11.54
N SER A 6 0.51 17.04 -12.67
CA SER A 6 0.46 16.40 -13.99
C SER A 6 1.46 15.26 -14.19
N ARG A 7 2.52 15.14 -13.37
CA ARG A 7 3.55 14.09 -13.47
C ARG A 7 3.36 12.96 -12.46
N CYS A 8 2.84 13.26 -11.27
CA CYS A 8 2.31 12.24 -10.35
C CYS A 8 1.18 11.43 -11.03
N LEU A 9 0.39 12.11 -11.87
CA LEU A 9 -0.54 11.47 -12.80
C LEU A 9 0.15 10.55 -13.81
N PHE A 10 1.39 10.75 -14.24
CA PHE A 10 2.04 9.94 -15.27
C PHE A 10 2.35 8.50 -14.78
N LEU A 11 2.72 8.30 -13.51
CA LEU A 11 2.83 6.97 -12.90
C LEU A 11 1.47 6.28 -12.76
N LEU A 12 0.41 7.05 -12.44
CA LEU A 12 -0.98 6.57 -12.48
C LEU A 12 -1.48 6.31 -13.92
N PHE A 13 -1.05 7.11 -14.90
CA PHE A 13 -1.51 7.10 -16.30
C PHE A 13 -0.81 6.02 -17.14
N LEU A 14 0.42 5.64 -16.76
CA LEU A 14 1.10 4.44 -17.29
C LEU A 14 0.30 3.14 -17.00
N ILE A 15 -0.70 3.21 -16.10
CA ILE A 15 -1.53 2.10 -15.63
C ILE A 15 -2.97 2.16 -16.19
N THR A 16 -3.52 3.32 -16.57
CA THR A 16 -4.94 3.42 -16.99
C THR A 16 -5.20 3.20 -18.48
N CYS A 17 -4.18 3.17 -19.35
CA CYS A 17 -4.36 2.82 -20.75
C CYS A 17 -4.36 1.28 -20.92
N GLU A 18 -5.53 0.69 -20.72
CA GLU A 18 -6.04 -0.64 -21.11
C GLU A 18 -6.82 -1.34 -19.99
N LEU A 19 -7.91 -0.71 -19.55
CA LEU A 19 -9.04 -1.47 -18.99
C LEU A 19 -10.04 -1.69 -20.13
N SER A 20 -9.83 -2.76 -20.89
CA SER A 20 -10.91 -3.36 -21.68
C SER A 20 -11.66 -4.33 -20.77
N PRO A 21 -13.01 -4.31 -20.74
CA PRO A 21 -13.77 -5.28 -19.98
C PRO A 21 -13.94 -6.54 -20.83
N ASP A 22 -13.18 -7.60 -20.56
CA ASP A 22 -13.63 -8.99 -20.71
C ASP A 22 -12.46 -9.96 -20.46
N ILE A 23 -12.65 -10.87 -19.50
CA ILE A 23 -12.72 -12.32 -19.72
C ILE A 23 -13.05 -12.94 -18.36
N ALA A 24 -14.29 -13.40 -18.23
CA ALA A 24 -14.65 -14.43 -17.27
C ALA A 24 -13.97 -15.73 -17.69
N ALA A 25 -13.16 -16.30 -16.80
CA ALA A 25 -12.71 -17.67 -16.90
C ALA A 25 -12.92 -18.32 -15.52
N GLU A 26 -13.93 -19.19 -15.47
CA GLU A 26 -14.21 -20.11 -14.37
C GLU A 26 -13.00 -21.03 -14.15
N ILE A 27 -12.48 -21.06 -12.93
CA ILE A 27 -11.71 -22.20 -12.43
C ILE A 27 -12.34 -22.59 -11.10
N GLN A 28 -13.05 -23.70 -11.15
CA GLN A 28 -13.65 -24.41 -10.03
C GLN A 28 -12.59 -25.35 -9.48
N ASP A 29 -11.94 -24.97 -8.38
CA ASP A 29 -11.19 -25.90 -7.55
C ASP A 29 -11.92 -26.06 -6.21
N SER A 30 -12.65 -27.16 -6.12
CA SER A 30 -13.26 -27.67 -4.91
C SER A 30 -12.16 -28.12 -3.94
N SER A 31 -12.07 -27.49 -2.78
CA SER A 31 -11.38 -28.04 -1.62
C SER A 31 -12.25 -27.88 -0.38
N ASP A 32 -13.04 -28.91 -0.10
CA ASP A 32 -13.78 -29.07 1.15
C ASP A 32 -12.79 -29.38 2.29
N GLY A 33 -12.31 -28.33 2.94
CA GLY A 33 -11.90 -28.38 4.35
C GLY A 33 -13.00 -27.74 5.21
N PRO A 34 -13.10 -28.02 6.52
CA PRO A 34 -14.01 -27.28 7.39
C PRO A 34 -13.49 -25.85 7.46
N GLY A 35 -14.03 -24.97 6.62
CA GLY A 35 -13.64 -23.58 6.56
C GLY A 35 -13.85 -22.96 7.93
N VAL A 36 -12.76 -22.61 8.61
CA VAL A 36 -12.83 -21.80 9.83
C VAL A 36 -13.30 -20.44 9.37
N SER A 37 -14.61 -20.17 9.49
CA SER A 37 -15.15 -18.84 9.26
C SER A 37 -14.54 -17.90 10.29
N GLN A 38 -13.74 -16.94 9.83
CA GLN A 38 -13.17 -15.92 10.69
C GLN A 38 -14.31 -15.03 11.20
N GLU A 39 -14.37 -14.77 12.49
CA GLU A 39 -15.33 -13.84 13.08
C GLU A 39 -14.61 -12.57 13.53
N PRO A 40 -15.26 -11.39 13.45
CA PRO A 40 -14.68 -10.17 13.97
C PRO A 40 -14.62 -10.21 15.50
N VAL A 41 -13.58 -9.61 16.07
CA VAL A 41 -13.37 -9.52 17.51
C VAL A 41 -14.29 -8.44 18.09
N TRP A 42 -15.02 -8.75 19.17
CA TRP A 42 -15.83 -7.76 19.88
C TRP A 42 -14.96 -6.86 20.76
N LEU A 43 -15.00 -5.56 20.51
CA LEU A 43 -14.22 -4.54 21.21
C LEU A 43 -15.14 -3.79 22.17
N THR A 44 -15.12 -4.23 23.43
CA THR A 44 -16.07 -3.81 24.47
C THR A 44 -15.66 -2.56 25.25
N ASP A 45 -14.42 -2.11 25.10
CA ASP A 45 -13.89 -0.92 25.75
C ASP A 45 -12.71 -0.34 24.95
N VAL A 46 -12.32 0.89 25.31
CA VAL A 46 -11.24 1.62 24.65
C VAL A 46 -9.90 0.87 24.70
N PRO A 47 -9.45 0.34 25.85
CA PRO A 47 -8.21 -0.45 25.91
C PRO A 47 -8.20 -1.64 24.96
N ALA A 48 -9.27 -2.43 24.90
CA ALA A 48 -9.36 -3.58 24.00
C ALA A 48 -9.27 -3.15 22.53
N ALA A 49 -9.94 -2.04 22.15
CA ALA A 49 -9.85 -1.51 20.80
C ALA A 49 -8.44 -1.01 20.44
N MET A 50 -7.78 -0.31 21.36
CA MET A 50 -6.40 0.17 21.16
C MET A 50 -5.41 -0.99 21.03
N GLU A 51 -5.51 -2.00 21.89
CA GLU A 51 -4.67 -3.20 21.83
C GLU A 51 -4.90 -3.97 20.52
N PHE A 52 -6.15 -4.11 20.10
CA PHE A 52 -6.51 -4.75 18.85
C PHE A 52 -5.88 -4.05 17.64
N ILE A 53 -5.97 -2.71 17.56
CA ILE A 53 -5.36 -1.94 16.47
C ILE A 53 -3.83 -2.04 16.52
N ALA A 54 -3.22 -1.93 17.70
CA ALA A 54 -1.77 -1.98 17.85
C ALA A 54 -1.17 -3.36 17.55
N ALA A 55 -1.96 -4.44 17.64
CA ALA A 55 -1.53 -5.80 17.36
C ALA A 55 -1.47 -6.14 15.86
N ALA A 56 -1.98 -5.26 14.98
CA ALA A 56 -2.04 -5.50 13.55
C ALA A 56 -1.45 -4.32 12.76
N GLU A 57 -0.86 -4.60 11.60
CA GLU A 57 -0.44 -3.52 10.69
C GLU A 57 -1.65 -2.86 10.01
N VAL A 58 -2.72 -3.63 9.81
CA VAL A 58 -4.00 -3.18 9.24
C VAL A 58 -5.13 -3.82 10.06
N ALA A 59 -6.00 -2.98 10.60
CA ALA A 59 -7.19 -3.38 11.33
C ALA A 59 -8.42 -2.67 10.73
N VAL A 60 -9.53 -3.36 10.59
CA VAL A 60 -10.80 -2.79 10.13
C VAL A 60 -11.84 -2.97 11.21
N ILE A 61 -12.43 -1.88 11.68
CA ILE A 61 -13.44 -1.90 12.74
C ILE A 61 -14.78 -1.45 12.19
N GLY A 62 -15.79 -2.29 12.37
CA GLY A 62 -17.19 -1.92 12.18
C GLY A 62 -17.74 -1.27 13.45
N PHE A 63 -18.06 0.02 13.38
CA PHE A 63 -18.73 0.74 14.45
C PHE A 63 -20.23 0.71 14.17
N PHE A 64 -20.95 -0.21 14.82
CA PHE A 64 -22.37 -0.42 14.60
C PHE A 64 -23.16 -0.35 15.91
N GLN A 65 -24.18 0.51 15.95
CA GLN A 65 -25.12 0.55 17.08
C GLN A 65 -25.95 -0.75 17.15
N ASP A 66 -26.28 -1.29 15.98
CA ASP A 66 -27.00 -2.56 15.80
C ASP A 66 -26.28 -3.36 14.70
N VAL A 67 -26.06 -4.65 14.94
CA VAL A 67 -25.39 -5.56 14.01
C VAL A 67 -26.35 -6.21 13.00
N GLU A 68 -27.66 -5.98 13.11
CA GLU A 68 -28.66 -6.45 12.14
C GLU A 68 -28.86 -5.50 10.96
N ILE A 69 -28.09 -4.40 10.88
CA ILE A 69 -28.17 -3.44 9.77
C ILE A 69 -27.51 -3.99 8.49
N PRO A 70 -27.95 -3.54 7.29
CA PRO A 70 -27.35 -3.95 6.02
C PRO A 70 -25.82 -3.78 5.96
N MET A 71 -25.32 -2.70 6.58
CA MET A 71 -23.89 -2.40 6.65
C MET A 71 -23.08 -3.49 7.38
N ALA A 72 -23.60 -4.01 8.49
CA ALA A 72 -22.95 -5.06 9.26
C ALA A 72 -22.91 -6.39 8.49
N SER A 73 -23.97 -6.72 7.76
CA SER A 73 -24.00 -7.91 6.89
C SER A 73 -22.92 -7.87 5.80
N VAL A 74 -22.77 -6.73 5.12
CA VAL A 74 -21.70 -6.56 4.12
C VAL A 74 -20.32 -6.57 4.77
N PHE A 75 -20.17 -5.97 5.95
CA PHE A 75 -18.92 -6.04 6.72
C PHE A 75 -18.52 -7.49 7.02
N HIS A 76 -19.44 -8.33 7.49
CA HIS A 76 -19.17 -9.76 7.73
C HIS A 76 -18.69 -10.50 6.48
N SER A 77 -19.18 -10.14 5.29
CA SER A 77 -18.67 -10.72 4.04
C SER A 77 -17.20 -10.36 3.77
N MET A 78 -16.74 -9.18 4.20
CA MET A 78 -15.33 -8.78 4.08
C MET A 78 -14.42 -9.57 5.03
N VAL A 79 -14.90 -9.91 6.23
CA VAL A 79 -14.15 -10.76 7.19
C VAL A 79 -13.77 -12.11 6.56
N GLN A 80 -14.65 -12.69 5.74
CA GLN A 80 -14.36 -13.94 5.05
C GLN A 80 -13.39 -13.75 3.87
N LYS A 81 -13.44 -12.57 3.21
CA LYS A 81 -12.63 -12.28 2.03
C LYS A 81 -11.17 -11.95 2.36
N PHE A 82 -10.93 -11.20 3.45
CA PHE A 82 -9.62 -10.68 3.81
C PHE A 82 -9.05 -11.37 5.05
N GLN A 83 -8.57 -12.60 4.89
CA GLN A 83 -8.10 -13.42 6.00
C GLN A 83 -6.81 -12.88 6.66
N ASP A 84 -6.08 -12.02 5.96
CA ASP A 84 -4.84 -11.39 6.42
C ASP A 84 -5.07 -10.02 7.08
N VAL A 85 -6.33 -9.60 7.23
CA VAL A 85 -6.73 -8.35 7.87
C VAL A 85 -7.42 -8.63 9.20
N ALA A 86 -7.09 -7.87 10.23
CA ALA A 86 -7.74 -7.98 11.52
C ALA A 86 -9.10 -7.27 11.47
N PHE A 87 -10.19 -7.96 11.79
CA PHE A 87 -11.52 -7.36 11.86
C PHE A 87 -12.05 -7.28 13.30
N GLY A 88 -12.56 -6.11 13.67
CA GLY A 88 -13.20 -5.85 14.95
C GLY A 88 -14.60 -5.26 14.79
N ILE A 89 -15.44 -5.40 15.81
CA ILE A 89 -16.74 -4.71 15.90
C ILE A 89 -16.86 -4.05 17.26
N SER A 90 -17.38 -2.83 17.29
CA SER A 90 -17.72 -2.15 18.54
C SER A 90 -19.07 -1.43 18.44
N SER A 91 -19.89 -1.61 19.47
CA SER A 91 -21.11 -0.82 19.73
C SER A 91 -20.97 0.07 20.98
N ASP A 92 -19.77 0.10 21.59
CA ASP A 92 -19.54 0.81 22.83
C ASP A 92 -19.35 2.33 22.59
N PRO A 93 -20.15 3.20 23.24
CA PRO A 93 -20.11 4.64 22.98
C PRO A 93 -18.79 5.30 23.41
N GLU A 94 -18.05 4.74 24.37
CA GLU A 94 -16.74 5.28 24.77
C GLU A 94 -15.69 4.98 23.70
N VAL A 95 -15.72 3.78 23.11
CA VAL A 95 -14.88 3.41 21.96
C VAL A 95 -15.17 4.34 20.78
N TRP A 96 -16.44 4.59 20.47
CA TRP A 96 -16.83 5.49 19.38
C TRP A 96 -16.32 6.90 19.60
N ALA A 97 -16.50 7.44 20.81
CA ALA A 97 -16.02 8.77 21.16
C ALA A 97 -14.48 8.88 21.06
N HIS A 98 -13.76 7.83 21.42
CA HIS A 98 -12.29 7.79 21.34
C HIS A 98 -11.76 7.92 19.90
N TYR A 99 -12.43 7.28 18.94
CA TYR A 99 -12.06 7.31 17.51
C TYR A 99 -12.87 8.33 16.69
N ASN A 100 -13.49 9.30 17.36
CA ASN A 100 -14.26 10.38 16.73
C ASN A 100 -15.43 9.90 15.83
N ILE A 101 -16.01 8.74 16.14
CA ILE A 101 -17.13 8.15 15.41
C ILE A 101 -18.47 8.71 15.89
N THR A 102 -19.28 9.19 14.96
CA THR A 102 -20.57 9.87 15.26
C THR A 102 -21.81 9.12 14.77
N GLY A 103 -21.62 8.05 14.00
CA GLY A 103 -22.67 7.24 13.39
C GLY A 103 -22.13 5.91 12.93
N ASN A 104 -23.03 5.02 12.48
CA ASN A 104 -22.63 3.72 11.95
C ASN A 104 -21.63 3.89 10.81
N THR A 105 -20.44 3.31 10.95
CA THR A 105 -19.37 3.41 9.96
C THR A 105 -18.45 2.20 10.02
N ILE A 106 -17.57 2.10 9.03
CA ILE A 106 -16.48 1.14 8.99
C ILE A 106 -15.21 1.94 8.84
N SER A 107 -14.25 1.75 9.72
CA SER A 107 -12.96 2.46 9.66
C SER A 107 -11.82 1.47 9.51
N LEU A 108 -10.84 1.83 8.67
CA LEU A 108 -9.57 1.13 8.53
C LEU A 108 -8.50 1.91 9.27
N PHE A 109 -7.79 1.21 10.14
CA PHE A 109 -6.62 1.69 10.88
C PHE A 109 -5.39 1.02 10.31
N ARG A 110 -4.32 1.78 10.11
CA ARG A 110 -3.06 1.20 9.64
C ARG A 110 -1.86 1.80 10.35
N LEU A 111 -0.91 0.93 10.68
CA LEU A 111 0.26 1.24 11.50
C LEU A 111 1.31 2.07 10.75
N VAL A 112 1.46 1.83 9.44
CA VAL A 112 2.58 2.37 8.66
C VAL A 112 2.67 3.89 8.67
N ASP A 113 1.52 4.57 8.69
CA ASP A 113 1.38 6.03 8.80
C ASP A 113 0.50 6.47 10.00
N ASN A 114 0.04 5.54 10.83
CA ASN A 114 -0.85 5.77 11.98
C ASN A 114 -2.18 6.47 11.60
N GLU A 115 -2.69 6.19 10.40
CA GLU A 115 -3.91 6.79 9.90
C GLU A 115 -5.15 5.96 10.26
N GLN A 116 -6.25 6.68 10.49
CA GLN A 116 -7.61 6.17 10.51
C GLN A 116 -8.32 6.69 9.26
N LEU A 117 -8.88 5.78 8.47
CA LEU A 117 -9.63 6.09 7.26
C LEU A 117 -11.05 5.57 7.43
N ASP A 118 -12.03 6.47 7.36
CA ASP A 118 -13.43 6.08 7.43
C ASP A 118 -13.95 5.72 6.04
N PHE A 119 -14.76 4.67 5.95
CA PHE A 119 -15.41 4.29 4.72
C PHE A 119 -16.53 5.28 4.38
N GLU A 120 -16.29 6.10 3.36
CA GLU A 120 -17.30 7.03 2.85
C GLU A 120 -18.39 6.28 2.07
N SER A 121 -19.62 6.29 2.59
CA SER A 121 -20.80 5.79 1.90
C SER A 121 -21.79 6.92 1.64
N GLU A 122 -22.08 7.18 0.35
CA GLU A 122 -23.11 8.13 -0.07
C GLU A 122 -24.53 7.71 0.38
N ALA A 123 -24.73 6.41 0.62
CA ALA A 123 -26.01 5.83 1.04
C ALA A 123 -25.77 4.71 2.07
N PRO A 124 -25.83 5.00 3.39
CA PRO A 124 -25.58 4.00 4.43
C PRO A 124 -26.58 2.83 4.42
N GLU A 125 -27.77 3.02 3.83
CA GLU A 125 -28.80 1.98 3.67
C GLU A 125 -28.52 1.00 2.52
N SER A 126 -27.62 1.36 1.58
CA SER A 126 -27.25 0.53 0.44
C SER A 126 -25.73 0.52 0.26
N ILE A 127 -25.04 -0.06 1.23
CA ILE A 127 -23.59 -0.23 1.12
C ILE A 127 -23.26 -1.19 -0.02
N ASP A 128 -22.27 -0.81 -0.83
CA ASP A 128 -21.80 -1.63 -1.94
C ASP A 128 -20.58 -2.45 -1.47
N ALA A 129 -20.75 -3.77 -1.42
CA ALA A 129 -19.68 -4.70 -1.03
C ALA A 129 -18.43 -4.56 -1.91
N THR A 130 -18.60 -4.21 -3.19
CA THR A 130 -17.49 -3.98 -4.12
C THR A 130 -16.73 -2.70 -3.74
N LYS A 131 -17.43 -1.64 -3.35
CA LYS A 131 -16.80 -0.39 -2.89
C LYS A 131 -16.05 -0.61 -1.58
N LEU A 132 -16.65 -1.30 -0.62
CA LEU A 132 -16.00 -1.61 0.66
C LEU A 132 -14.77 -2.50 0.46
N SER A 133 -14.89 -3.53 -0.38
CA SER A 133 -13.76 -4.38 -0.75
C SER A 133 -12.62 -3.58 -1.37
N ARG A 134 -12.93 -2.70 -2.34
CA ARG A 134 -11.94 -1.85 -2.98
C ARG A 134 -11.30 -0.87 -1.99
N PHE A 135 -12.07 -0.32 -1.07
CA PHE A 135 -11.58 0.53 0.00
C PHE A 135 -10.56 -0.20 0.89
N ILE A 136 -10.85 -1.44 1.30
CA ILE A 136 -9.93 -2.27 2.07
C ILE A 136 -8.66 -2.56 1.25
N GLU A 137 -8.79 -3.03 0.00
CA GLU A 137 -7.66 -3.37 -0.87
C GLU A 137 -6.73 -2.18 -1.12
N ILE A 138 -7.28 -1.00 -1.40
CA ILE A 138 -6.51 0.23 -1.63
C ILE A 138 -5.75 0.63 -0.37
N ASN A 139 -6.41 0.59 0.79
CA ASN A 139 -5.89 1.22 2.00
C ASN A 139 -5.13 0.28 2.94
N SER A 140 -5.08 -1.03 2.64
CA SER A 140 -4.32 -2.04 3.40
C SER A 140 -2.81 -1.93 3.17
N LEU A 141 -2.24 -0.78 3.51
CA LEU A 141 -0.81 -0.54 3.47
C LEU A 141 -0.15 -1.10 4.73
N ARG A 142 0.90 -1.87 4.51
CA ARG A 142 1.68 -2.62 5.49
C ARG A 142 3.06 -2.01 5.66
N LEU A 143 3.81 -2.42 6.68
CA LEU A 143 5.21 -1.98 6.88
C LEU A 143 6.04 -2.20 5.62
N VAL A 144 5.84 -3.33 4.92
CA VAL A 144 6.27 -3.51 3.54
C VAL A 144 5.06 -3.88 2.71
N THR A 145 4.69 -3.03 1.75
CA THR A 145 3.52 -3.23 0.89
C THR A 145 3.95 -3.76 -0.48
N GLU A 146 3.35 -4.85 -0.95
CA GLU A 146 3.61 -5.32 -2.32
C GLU A 146 2.93 -4.39 -3.34
N TYR A 147 3.72 -3.96 -4.33
CA TYR A 147 3.25 -3.14 -5.42
C TYR A 147 2.33 -3.92 -6.34
N ASN A 148 1.15 -3.37 -6.59
CA ASN A 148 0.24 -3.79 -7.65
C ASN A 148 -0.66 -2.60 -8.08
N PRO A 149 -1.45 -2.74 -9.16
CA PRO A 149 -2.30 -1.65 -9.66
C PRO A 149 -3.37 -1.13 -8.68
N VAL A 150 -3.67 -1.86 -7.61
CA VAL A 150 -4.63 -1.45 -6.57
C VAL A 150 -3.93 -0.77 -5.41
N THR A 151 -2.87 -1.38 -4.85
CA THR A 151 -2.13 -0.83 -3.70
C THR A 151 -1.40 0.46 -4.04
N VAL A 152 -0.99 0.65 -5.31
CA VAL A 152 -0.39 1.91 -5.78
C VAL A 152 -1.32 3.11 -5.53
N ILE A 153 -2.64 2.93 -5.64
CA ILE A 153 -3.60 4.01 -5.37
C ILE A 153 -3.49 4.44 -3.91
N GLY A 154 -3.42 3.48 -2.98
CA GLY A 154 -3.29 3.75 -1.55
C GLY A 154 -1.96 4.39 -1.19
N LEU A 155 -0.86 3.90 -1.79
CA LEU A 155 0.48 4.43 -1.59
C LEU A 155 0.54 5.93 -1.94
N PHE A 156 -0.01 6.32 -3.10
CA PHE A 156 -0.05 7.73 -3.51
C PHE A 156 -1.09 8.58 -2.75
N ASN A 157 -2.09 7.97 -2.12
CA ASN A 157 -3.04 8.65 -1.26
C ASN A 157 -2.53 8.82 0.19
N SER A 158 -1.41 8.18 0.56
CA SER A 158 -0.83 8.35 1.89
C SER A 158 -0.24 9.75 2.04
N MET A 159 -0.24 10.24 3.28
CA MET A 159 0.42 11.49 3.66
C MET A 159 1.95 11.37 3.61
N ILE A 160 2.49 10.14 3.64
CA ILE A 160 3.92 9.86 3.49
C ILE A 160 4.27 9.86 2.01
N GLN A 161 5.01 10.87 1.58
CA GLN A 161 5.30 11.12 0.15
C GLN A 161 6.60 10.50 -0.36
N ILE A 162 7.37 9.86 0.53
CA ILE A 162 8.64 9.24 0.20
C ILE A 162 8.46 7.73 0.21
N HIS A 163 8.80 7.10 -0.91
CA HIS A 163 8.64 5.67 -1.14
C HIS A 163 10.03 5.05 -1.35
N LEU A 164 10.32 3.98 -0.64
CA LEU A 164 11.46 3.11 -0.93
C LEU A 164 10.93 1.81 -1.54
N LEU A 165 11.46 1.46 -2.70
CA LEU A 165 11.11 0.26 -3.44
C LEU A 165 12.29 -0.72 -3.38
N LEU A 166 12.02 -1.94 -2.93
CA LEU A 166 12.89 -3.09 -3.16
C LEU A 166 12.39 -3.80 -4.41
N ILE A 167 13.20 -3.77 -5.46
CA ILE A 167 12.87 -4.39 -6.75
C ILE A 167 13.66 -5.69 -6.85
N MET A 168 12.98 -6.83 -6.73
CA MET A 168 13.62 -8.14 -6.73
C MET A 168 12.68 -9.24 -7.20
N ASN A 169 13.24 -10.37 -7.62
CA ASN A 169 12.45 -11.55 -8.00
C ASN A 169 12.06 -12.34 -6.75
N LYS A 170 10.75 -12.50 -6.49
CA LYS A 170 10.26 -13.29 -5.35
C LYS A 170 10.67 -14.77 -5.39
N ALA A 171 10.98 -15.30 -6.57
CA ALA A 171 11.46 -16.67 -6.76
C ALA A 171 12.99 -16.83 -6.56
N SER A 172 13.72 -15.76 -6.24
CA SER A 172 15.17 -15.84 -5.94
C SER A 172 15.42 -16.52 -4.59
N LEU A 173 16.59 -17.13 -4.43
CA LEU A 173 16.96 -17.84 -3.19
C LEU A 173 17.18 -16.86 -2.02
N GLU A 174 17.54 -15.63 -2.34
CA GLU A 174 17.87 -14.56 -1.41
C GLU A 174 16.62 -13.79 -0.93
N TYR A 175 15.42 -14.10 -1.48
CA TYR A 175 14.18 -13.36 -1.21
C TYR A 175 13.83 -13.29 0.28
N GLU A 176 13.77 -14.44 0.95
CA GLU A 176 13.35 -14.51 2.35
C GLU A 176 14.29 -13.73 3.29
N GLU A 177 15.61 -13.88 3.11
CA GLU A 177 16.59 -13.14 3.93
C GLU A 177 16.55 -11.64 3.63
N SER A 178 16.44 -11.27 2.34
CA SER A 178 16.36 -9.87 1.92
C SER A 178 15.11 -9.20 2.48
N MET A 179 13.97 -9.88 2.43
CA MET A 179 12.70 -9.37 2.95
C MET A 179 12.72 -9.19 4.47
N LEU A 180 13.31 -10.13 5.21
CA LEU A 180 13.47 -9.99 6.66
C LEU A 180 14.29 -8.74 7.02
N ARG A 181 15.44 -8.56 6.36
CA ARG A 181 16.30 -7.37 6.56
C ARG A 181 15.59 -6.08 6.13
N TYR A 182 14.82 -6.13 5.04
CA TYR A 182 14.07 -4.99 4.53
C TYR A 182 12.94 -4.57 5.48
N GLN A 183 12.21 -5.53 6.05
CA GLN A 183 11.19 -5.30 7.06
C GLN A 183 11.79 -4.75 8.37
N GLU A 184 12.96 -5.22 8.78
CA GLU A 184 13.68 -4.66 9.93
C GLU A 184 14.04 -3.19 9.69
N ALA A 185 14.53 -2.85 8.49
CA ALA A 185 14.82 -1.48 8.12
C ALA A 185 13.56 -0.60 8.05
N ALA A 186 12.44 -1.13 7.54
CA ALA A 186 11.17 -0.39 7.43
C ALA A 186 10.72 0.20 8.77
N LYS A 187 10.90 -0.53 9.87
CA LYS A 187 10.56 -0.09 11.23
C LYS A 187 11.30 1.18 11.66
N LEU A 188 12.50 1.43 11.13
CA LEU A 188 13.29 2.64 11.44
C LEU A 188 12.70 3.90 10.80
N PHE A 189 11.91 3.74 9.74
CA PHE A 189 11.37 4.82 8.92
C PHE A 189 9.84 4.88 8.93
N GLN A 190 9.18 4.17 9.84
CA GLN A 190 7.72 4.26 10.03
C GLN A 190 7.29 5.73 10.21
N GLY A 191 6.20 6.12 9.54
CA GLY A 191 5.74 7.51 9.52
C GLY A 191 6.56 8.46 8.64
N LYS A 192 7.63 8.00 7.97
CA LYS A 192 8.54 8.86 7.17
C LYS A 192 8.75 8.35 5.75
N ILE A 193 8.90 7.05 5.56
CA ILE A 193 9.11 6.42 4.25
C ILE A 193 8.23 5.18 4.15
N LEU A 194 7.47 5.04 3.06
CA LEU A 194 6.73 3.82 2.75
C LEU A 194 7.66 2.82 2.09
N PHE A 195 7.70 1.59 2.59
CA PHE A 195 8.51 0.53 2.02
C PHE A 195 7.63 -0.35 1.12
N ILE A 196 8.10 -0.56 -0.10
CA ILE A 196 7.36 -1.22 -1.16
C ILE A 196 8.21 -2.36 -1.71
N LEU A 197 7.59 -3.52 -1.96
CA LEU A 197 8.20 -4.62 -2.71
C LEU A 197 7.65 -4.59 -4.14
N VAL A 198 8.54 -4.59 -5.14
CA VAL A 198 8.18 -4.76 -6.55
C VAL A 198 8.72 -6.10 -7.02
N ASP A 199 7.84 -7.07 -7.26
CA ASP A 199 8.25 -8.36 -7.81
C ASP A 199 8.67 -8.21 -9.27
N SER A 200 9.95 -8.39 -9.55
CA SER A 200 10.48 -8.33 -10.92
C SER A 200 10.12 -9.57 -11.75
N GLY A 201 9.60 -10.63 -11.13
CA GLY A 201 9.04 -11.79 -11.84
C GLY A 201 7.70 -11.50 -12.52
N VAL A 202 6.99 -10.45 -12.10
CA VAL A 202 5.72 -10.01 -12.68
C VAL A 202 5.99 -9.08 -13.86
N LYS A 203 5.58 -9.48 -15.06
CA LYS A 203 5.89 -8.78 -16.32
C LYS A 203 5.39 -7.33 -16.33
N GLU A 204 4.21 -7.09 -15.75
CA GLU A 204 3.55 -5.79 -15.67
C GLU A 204 4.39 -4.78 -14.88
N ASN A 205 5.22 -5.24 -13.94
CA ASN A 205 6.12 -4.41 -13.15
C ASN A 205 7.34 -3.91 -13.94
N GLY A 206 7.57 -4.40 -15.17
CA GLY A 206 8.65 -3.94 -16.04
C GLY A 206 8.61 -2.42 -16.32
N LYS A 207 7.43 -1.81 -16.31
CA LYS A 207 7.26 -0.35 -16.44
C LYS A 207 7.87 0.40 -15.26
N VAL A 208 7.74 -0.12 -14.03
CA VAL A 208 8.32 0.46 -12.82
C VAL A 208 9.84 0.35 -12.85
N ILE A 209 10.37 -0.82 -13.23
CA ILE A 209 11.82 -1.04 -13.39
C ILE A 209 12.42 -0.04 -14.39
N SER A 210 11.73 0.14 -15.52
CA SER A 210 12.17 1.06 -16.58
C SER A 210 12.09 2.54 -16.17
N PHE A 211 11.09 2.92 -15.36
CA PHE A 211 10.97 4.28 -14.84
C PHE A 211 12.21 4.70 -14.05
N PHE A 212 12.71 3.81 -13.19
CA PHE A 212 13.94 4.00 -12.41
C PHE A 212 15.23 3.74 -13.22
N LYS A 213 15.13 3.61 -14.55
CA LYS A 213 16.26 3.34 -15.47
C LYS A 213 17.09 2.10 -15.11
N LEU A 214 16.51 1.15 -14.38
CA LEU A 214 17.15 -0.10 -14.00
C LEU A 214 16.99 -1.15 -15.11
N LYS A 215 17.97 -2.06 -15.20
CA LYS A 215 17.93 -3.25 -16.05
C LYS A 215 17.76 -4.49 -15.18
N GLU A 216 17.22 -5.57 -15.75
CA GLU A 216 17.09 -6.86 -15.05
C GLU A 216 18.43 -7.36 -14.49
N SER A 217 19.54 -7.13 -15.21
CA SER A 217 20.89 -7.50 -14.76
C SER A 217 21.41 -6.70 -13.55
N GLN A 218 20.71 -5.64 -13.15
CA GLN A 218 21.04 -4.80 -11.99
C GLN A 218 20.16 -5.14 -10.77
N LEU A 219 19.24 -6.10 -10.89
CA LEU A 219 18.39 -6.53 -9.79
C LEU A 219 19.11 -7.62 -8.95
N PRO A 220 18.89 -7.66 -7.62
CA PRO A 220 18.00 -6.79 -6.86
C PRO A 220 18.53 -5.34 -6.72
N ALA A 221 17.61 -4.40 -6.56
CA ALA A 221 17.93 -2.97 -6.43
C ALA A 221 16.98 -2.27 -5.46
N LEU A 222 17.50 -1.23 -4.81
CA LEU A 222 16.68 -0.24 -4.10
C LEU A 222 16.43 0.95 -5.03
N ALA A 223 15.23 1.50 -4.99
CA ALA A 223 14.89 2.77 -5.61
C ALA A 223 14.13 3.63 -4.60
N ILE A 224 14.55 4.86 -4.36
CA ILE A 224 13.84 5.80 -3.49
C ILE A 224 13.23 6.90 -4.34
N TYR A 225 12.00 7.27 -4.04
CA TYR A 225 11.19 8.19 -4.82
C TYR A 225 10.45 9.17 -3.90
N GLN A 226 10.47 10.44 -4.25
CA GLN A 226 9.68 11.48 -3.60
C GLN A 226 8.60 12.01 -4.55
N ALA A 227 7.34 11.77 -4.21
CA ALA A 227 6.20 12.00 -5.10
C ALA A 227 5.97 13.47 -5.48
N VAL A 228 6.26 14.41 -4.58
CA VAL A 228 5.99 15.84 -4.81
C VAL A 228 6.90 16.50 -5.84
N ASP A 229 8.17 16.12 -5.84
CA ASP A 229 9.20 16.73 -6.68
C ASP A 229 9.59 15.84 -7.86
N ASP A 230 9.02 14.63 -7.94
CA ASP A 230 9.37 13.62 -8.94
C ASP A 230 10.89 13.29 -8.91
N GLU A 231 11.49 13.40 -7.72
CA GLU A 231 12.91 13.11 -7.49
C GLU A 231 13.06 11.64 -7.08
N TRP A 232 14.07 10.98 -7.65
CA TRP A 232 14.39 9.61 -7.29
C TRP A 232 15.88 9.31 -7.41
N ASP A 233 16.29 8.24 -6.76
CA ASP A 233 17.63 7.68 -6.83
C ASP A 233 17.58 6.15 -6.79
N THR A 234 18.63 5.48 -7.24
CA THR A 234 18.70 4.01 -7.28
C THR A 234 20.02 3.48 -6.75
N LEU A 235 19.95 2.30 -6.14
CA LEU A 235 21.09 1.55 -5.64
C LEU A 235 20.94 0.08 -6.02
N PRO A 236 21.51 -0.35 -7.16
CA PRO A 236 21.73 -1.77 -7.45
C PRO A 236 22.53 -2.41 -6.31
N THR A 237 22.01 -3.49 -5.74
CA THR A 237 22.66 -4.15 -4.61
C THR A 237 22.35 -5.64 -4.60
N ALA A 238 23.39 -6.46 -4.64
CA ALA A 238 23.24 -7.92 -4.56
C ALA A 238 22.81 -8.39 -3.15
N GLU A 239 23.06 -7.58 -2.12
CA GLU A 239 22.76 -7.90 -0.73
C GLU A 239 21.92 -6.79 -0.09
N VAL A 240 20.81 -7.17 0.54
CA VAL A 240 19.96 -6.27 1.32
C VAL A 240 20.32 -6.43 2.79
N SER A 241 20.87 -5.37 3.39
CA SER A 241 21.14 -5.29 4.83
C SER A 241 20.50 -4.04 5.42
N VAL A 242 20.15 -4.10 6.71
CA VAL A 242 19.50 -2.99 7.43
C VAL A 242 20.35 -1.72 7.34
N GLU A 243 21.65 -1.83 7.59
CA GLU A 243 22.60 -0.71 7.51
C GLU A 243 22.62 -0.08 6.11
N ARG A 244 22.62 -0.90 5.06
CA ARG A 244 22.67 -0.40 3.68
C ARG A 244 21.40 0.33 3.30
N VAL A 245 20.24 -0.24 3.64
CA VAL A 245 18.93 0.38 3.42
C VAL A 245 18.85 1.71 4.17
N GLN A 246 19.26 1.72 5.44
CA GLN A 246 19.28 2.93 6.27
C GLN A 246 20.19 4.00 5.68
N ASN A 247 21.44 3.67 5.34
CA ASN A 247 22.39 4.62 4.76
C ASN A 247 21.89 5.21 3.44
N PHE A 248 21.20 4.41 2.61
CA PHE A 248 20.62 4.89 1.35
C PHE A 248 19.47 5.87 1.61
N CYS A 249 18.56 5.55 2.53
CA CYS A 249 17.46 6.45 2.91
C CYS A 249 17.97 7.75 3.54
N ASP A 250 18.88 7.66 4.51
CA ASP A 250 19.45 8.82 5.18
C ASP A 250 20.20 9.72 4.18
N GLY A 251 20.97 9.13 3.27
CA GLY A 251 21.66 9.87 2.21
C GLY A 251 20.72 10.65 1.29
N PHE A 252 19.57 10.06 0.93
CA PHE A 252 18.53 10.74 0.15
C PHE A 252 17.88 11.88 0.95
N LEU A 253 17.47 11.62 2.20
CA LEU A 253 16.83 12.60 3.08
C LEU A 253 17.74 13.81 3.40
N GLU A 254 19.03 13.59 3.52
CA GLU A 254 20.03 14.64 3.77
C GLU A 254 20.48 15.37 2.48
N GLY A 255 20.02 14.92 1.30
CA GLY A 255 20.40 15.47 0.01
C GLY A 255 21.88 15.22 -0.36
N LYS A 256 22.48 14.16 0.16
CA LYS A 256 23.92 13.85 0.01
C LYS A 256 24.28 13.11 -1.28
N TRP A 257 23.31 12.61 -2.05
CA TRP A 257 23.59 11.88 -3.29
C TRP A 257 23.55 12.79 -4.53
N PRO A 258 24.40 12.56 -5.56
CA PRO A 258 24.26 13.25 -6.84
C PRO A 258 22.88 12.92 -7.41
N ARG A 259 22.00 13.91 -7.42
CA ARG A 259 20.68 13.81 -8.06
C ARG A 259 20.93 13.52 -9.53
N GLU A 260 20.71 12.29 -9.99
CA GLU A 260 20.76 11.93 -11.41
C GLU A 260 19.52 12.46 -12.14
N ASN A 261 19.28 13.78 -12.06
CA ASN A 261 18.30 14.48 -12.89
C ASN A 261 18.86 15.85 -13.28
N HIS A 262 19.58 15.89 -14.40
CA HIS A 262 19.38 16.78 -15.55
C HIS A 262 20.56 16.62 -16.55
N GLU A 263 20.59 15.52 -17.31
CA GLU A 263 21.11 15.67 -18.67
C GLU A 263 19.95 16.21 -19.51
N SER A 264 20.04 17.51 -19.76
CA SER A 264 19.35 18.19 -20.83
C SER A 264 19.48 17.38 -22.11
N GLU A 265 18.36 16.85 -22.62
CA GLU A 265 18.30 16.46 -24.02
C GLU A 265 18.71 17.67 -24.86
N GLU A 266 19.69 17.36 -25.68
CA GLU A 266 20.56 18.25 -26.41
C GLU A 266 19.77 19.19 -27.32
N LYS A 267 20.16 20.47 -27.27
CA LYS A 267 19.80 21.49 -28.26
C LYS A 267 20.06 20.92 -29.66
N THR A 268 19.02 20.71 -30.44
CA THR A 268 19.16 20.61 -31.90
C THR A 268 19.74 21.92 -32.42
N PRO A 269 20.90 21.91 -33.10
CA PRO A 269 21.38 23.12 -33.76
C PRO A 269 20.47 23.38 -34.96
N LYS A 270 19.86 24.57 -34.99
CA LYS A 270 19.30 25.15 -36.21
C LYS A 270 20.42 25.19 -37.25
N VAL A 271 20.37 24.29 -38.22
CA VAL A 271 21.07 24.47 -39.49
C VAL A 271 20.13 25.31 -40.34
N GLU A 272 20.48 26.59 -40.51
CA GLU A 272 20.04 27.36 -41.66
C GLU A 272 20.59 26.70 -42.92
N LEU A 273 19.72 26.41 -43.89
CA LEU A 273 19.89 26.61 -45.33
C LEU A 273 18.54 26.43 -46.03
#